data_AF-A0A924JB17-F1
#
_entry.id   AF-A0A924JB17-F1
#
_cell.length_a   1.000
_cell.length_b   1.000
_cell.length_c   1.000
_cell.angle_alpha   90.00
_cell.angle_beta   90.00
_cell.angle_gamma   90.00
#
_symmetry.space_group_name_H-M   'P 1'
#
loop_
_entity.id
_entity.type
_entity.pdbx_description
1 polymer ?
#
loop_
_entity_poly.entity_id
_entity_poly.type
_entity_poly.pdbx_seq_one_letter_code
_entity_poly.pdbx_strand_id
1 'polypeptide(L)'
;MRLIIIAFGLLSHYSLFAQKVGPVTNGDFIKFANSCKVFASYKSKTAIVTVYRVDAGFSAYASESDEIDNTLYVAIGEYGEYPKQYLFKTGPFFGPTYLNWIDRGEKEGLVLLFRYMAKTRQTGALTITKSKVTFTQGKSSGKSVLHIPDKQ
;
A
#
# COMPACT_ATOMS: atom_id res chain seq x y z
N MET A 1 -60.79 31.71 -31.89
CA MET A 1 -60.71 30.26 -31.67
C MET A 1 -59.42 29.75 -32.34
N ARG A 2 -58.52 29.12 -31.58
CA ARG A 2 -57.34 28.32 -32.00
C ARG A 2 -56.17 29.15 -32.59
N LEU A 3 -54.89 28.86 -32.32
CA LEU A 3 -54.20 27.96 -31.40
C LEU A 3 -52.81 28.57 -31.19
N ILE A 4 -52.34 28.66 -29.95
CA ILE A 4 -50.99 29.09 -29.58
C ILE A 4 -50.03 27.94 -29.84
N ILE A 5 -48.91 28.17 -30.54
CA ILE A 5 -47.72 27.30 -30.50
C ILE A 5 -46.54 28.18 -30.14
N ILE A 6 -46.27 28.31 -28.83
CA ILE A 6 -45.00 28.80 -28.33
C ILE A 6 -44.03 27.63 -28.50
N ALA A 7 -43.22 27.67 -29.57
CA ALA A 7 -42.10 26.76 -29.72
C ALA A 7 -41.06 27.15 -28.67
N PHE A 8 -41.05 26.43 -27.56
CA PHE A 8 -40.03 26.46 -26.52
C PHE A 8 -38.72 25.93 -27.11
N GLY A 9 -38.00 26.78 -27.84
CA GLY A 9 -36.65 26.55 -28.32
C GLY A 9 -35.62 26.65 -27.20
N LEU A 10 -35.80 25.90 -26.13
CA LEU A 10 -34.72 25.60 -25.17
C LEU A 10 -33.95 24.41 -25.72
N LEU A 11 -33.19 24.66 -26.79
CA LEU A 11 -32.10 23.78 -27.20
C LEU A 11 -30.96 23.99 -26.20
N SER A 12 -31.09 23.38 -25.02
CA SER A 12 -30.01 23.25 -24.07
C SER A 12 -28.88 22.48 -24.75
N HIS A 13 -27.87 23.22 -25.20
CA HIS A 13 -26.58 22.66 -25.57
C HIS A 13 -25.89 22.20 -24.29
N TYR A 14 -26.35 21.10 -23.71
CA TYR A 14 -25.47 20.26 -22.92
C TYR A 14 -24.55 19.60 -23.93
N SER A 15 -23.49 20.29 -24.33
CA SER A 15 -22.28 19.61 -24.75
C SER A 15 -21.84 18.78 -23.56
N LEU A 16 -22.29 17.52 -23.54
CA LEU A 16 -21.68 16.45 -22.77
C LEU A 16 -20.19 16.52 -23.11
N PHE A 17 -19.40 17.05 -22.19
CA PHE A 17 -17.95 16.92 -22.24
C PHE A 17 -17.67 15.42 -22.17
N ALA A 18 -17.62 14.76 -23.33
CA ALA A 18 -17.11 13.41 -23.46
C ALA A 18 -15.60 13.52 -23.22
N GLN A 19 -15.20 13.45 -21.96
CA GLN A 19 -13.80 13.39 -21.60
C GLN A 19 -13.25 12.10 -22.20
N LYS A 20 -12.34 12.25 -23.18
CA LYS A 20 -11.70 11.10 -23.83
C LYS A 20 -10.84 10.40 -22.79
N VAL A 21 -11.38 9.34 -22.19
CA VAL A 21 -10.66 8.48 -21.27
C VAL A 21 -9.69 7.63 -22.08
N GLY A 22 -8.40 7.81 -21.85
CA GLY A 22 -7.32 7.00 -22.43
C GLY A 22 -6.73 6.03 -21.40
N PRO A 23 -6.08 4.95 -21.84
CA PRO A 23 -5.41 4.03 -20.92
C PRO A 23 -4.20 4.70 -20.26
N VAL A 24 -4.01 4.45 -18.97
CA VAL A 24 -2.75 4.75 -18.25
C VAL A 24 -1.71 3.70 -18.65
N THR A 25 -0.43 4.07 -18.75
CA THR A 25 0.63 3.20 -19.29
C THR A 25 1.66 2.70 -18.26
N ASN A 26 1.45 2.97 -16.96
CA ASN A 26 2.35 2.50 -15.89
C ASN A 26 1.83 1.21 -15.24
N GLY A 27 2.43 0.06 -15.56
CA GLY A 27 1.99 -1.26 -15.10
C GLY A 27 2.03 -1.44 -13.57
N ASP A 28 3.04 -0.91 -12.88
CA ASP A 28 3.17 -1.02 -11.42
C ASP A 28 2.07 -0.23 -10.71
N PHE A 29 1.78 0.99 -11.19
CA PHE A 29 0.71 1.83 -10.65
C PHE A 29 -0.67 1.25 -10.93
N ILE A 30 -0.93 0.76 -12.15
CA ILE A 30 -2.21 0.14 -12.51
C ILE A 30 -2.47 -1.09 -11.64
N LYS A 31 -1.45 -1.95 -11.47
CA LYS A 31 -1.54 -3.12 -10.60
C LYS A 31 -1.82 -2.70 -9.16
N PHE A 32 -1.06 -1.74 -8.63
CA PHE A 32 -1.31 -1.20 -7.30
C PHE A 32 -2.75 -0.70 -7.16
N ALA A 33 -3.21 0.20 -8.04
CA ALA A 33 -4.54 0.80 -7.97
C ALA A 33 -5.67 -0.23 -8.07
N ASN A 34 -5.49 -1.28 -8.87
CA ASN A 34 -6.51 -2.31 -9.07
C ASN A 34 -6.58 -3.33 -7.93
N SER A 35 -5.51 -3.53 -7.17
CA SER A 35 -5.46 -4.65 -6.20
C SER A 35 -4.88 -4.31 -4.84
N CYS A 36 -4.57 -3.04 -4.54
CA CYS A 36 -4.07 -2.64 -3.23
C CYS A 36 -5.14 -2.89 -2.16
N LYS A 37 -4.74 -3.54 -1.08
CA LYS A 37 -5.55 -3.72 0.14
C LYS A 37 -4.78 -3.11 1.30
N VAL A 38 -5.45 -2.35 2.16
CA VAL A 38 -4.81 -1.85 3.39
C VAL A 38 -4.37 -3.06 4.22
N PHE A 39 -3.07 -3.11 4.53
CA PHE A 39 -2.44 -4.15 5.33
C PHE A 39 -2.26 -3.70 6.78
N ALA A 40 -1.80 -2.45 6.96
CA ALA A 40 -1.70 -1.81 8.25
C ALA A 40 -1.80 -0.29 8.08
N SER A 41 -2.24 0.42 9.12
CA SER A 41 -2.21 1.87 9.14
C SER A 41 -1.85 2.33 10.54
N TYR A 42 -1.04 3.38 10.61
CA TYR A 42 -0.59 3.98 11.85
C TYR A 42 -0.58 5.49 11.72
N LYS A 43 -1.08 6.16 12.76
CA LYS A 43 -1.07 7.61 12.85
C LYS A 43 -0.12 7.99 13.98
N SER A 44 1.02 8.58 13.62
CA SER A 44 1.91 9.21 14.60
C SER A 44 1.48 10.65 14.83
N LYS A 45 2.23 11.37 15.68
CA LYS A 45 2.03 12.81 15.89
C LYS A 45 2.42 13.65 14.66
N THR A 46 3.27 13.14 13.77
CA THR A 46 3.88 13.93 12.69
C THR A 46 3.59 13.40 11.29
N ALA A 47 3.10 12.16 11.17
CA ALA A 47 2.76 11.56 9.89
C ALA A 47 1.68 10.47 10.03
N ILE A 48 1.06 10.16 8.91
CA ILE A 48 0.25 8.95 8.71
C ILE A 48 1.08 7.99 7.87
N VAL A 49 1.19 6.74 8.33
CA VAL A 49 1.79 5.65 7.58
C VAL A 49 0.70 4.65 7.22
N THR A 50 0.57 4.33 5.94
CA THR A 50 -0.34 3.28 5.46
C THR A 50 0.47 2.27 4.67
N VAL A 51 0.41 1.02 5.11
CA VAL A 51 1.01 -0.11 4.40
C VAL A 51 -0.10 -0.80 3.62
N TYR A 52 0.08 -0.91 2.31
CA TYR A 52 -0.78 -1.66 1.42
C TYR A 52 -0.12 -2.98 1.06
N ARG A 53 -0.89 -4.05 0.97
CA ARG A 53 -0.49 -5.27 0.27
C ARG A 53 -1.04 -5.26 -1.15
N VAL A 54 -0.21 -5.67 -2.10
CA VAL A 54 -0.58 -5.89 -3.49
C VAL A 54 -0.22 -7.32 -3.81
N ASP A 55 -1.23 -8.11 -4.17
CA ASP A 55 -1.05 -9.47 -4.61
C ASP A 55 -0.20 -9.44 -5.91
N ALA A 56 0.94 -10.13 -5.92
CA ALA A 56 1.81 -10.17 -7.11
C ALA A 56 1.19 -11.01 -8.26
N GLY A 57 0.05 -11.65 -8.01
CA GLY A 57 -0.62 -12.55 -8.93
C GLY A 57 -0.08 -13.97 -8.79
N PHE A 58 -0.90 -14.95 -9.16
CA PHE A 58 -0.48 -16.34 -9.29
C PHE A 58 0.20 -16.53 -10.65
N SER A 59 1.32 -17.25 -10.69
CA SER A 59 1.81 -17.81 -11.96
C SER A 59 0.91 -19.01 -12.30
N ALA A 60 0.49 -19.15 -13.55
CA ALA A 60 -0.29 -20.30 -14.03
C ALA A 60 0.45 -21.65 -13.92
N TYR A 61 1.70 -21.64 -13.44
CA TYR A 61 2.55 -22.81 -13.20
C TYR A 61 2.81 -23.07 -11.70
N ALA A 62 2.13 -22.36 -10.80
CA ALA A 62 2.27 -22.60 -9.38
C ALA A 62 1.53 -23.89 -8.98
N SER A 63 2.28 -24.94 -8.62
CA SER A 63 1.77 -26.13 -7.96
C SER A 63 1.03 -25.78 -6.66
N GLU A 64 0.15 -26.67 -6.18
CA GLU A 64 -0.73 -26.58 -4.99
C GLU A 64 -0.09 -26.18 -3.63
N SER A 65 1.14 -25.69 -3.61
CA SER A 65 1.77 -25.07 -2.43
C SER A 65 1.47 -23.56 -2.30
N ASP A 66 0.44 -23.03 -2.97
CA ASP A 66 -0.41 -21.87 -2.61
C ASP A 66 0.20 -20.65 -1.86
N GLU A 67 1.46 -20.32 -2.07
CA GLU A 67 2.06 -19.13 -1.45
C GLU A 67 1.99 -17.94 -2.39
N ILE A 68 0.94 -17.12 -2.21
CA ILE A 68 0.80 -15.83 -2.89
C ILE A 68 1.94 -14.91 -2.44
N ASP A 69 2.77 -14.52 -3.41
CA ASP A 69 3.72 -13.43 -3.25
C ASP A 69 2.97 -12.11 -3.09
N ASN A 70 3.20 -11.44 -1.97
CA ASN A 70 2.66 -10.13 -1.67
C ASN A 70 3.77 -9.10 -1.71
N THR A 71 3.60 -8.06 -2.50
CA THR A 71 4.42 -6.85 -2.39
C THR A 71 3.76 -5.91 -1.39
N LEU A 72 4.55 -5.34 -0.47
CA LEU A 72 4.07 -4.30 0.43
C LEU A 72 4.48 -2.93 -0.11
N TYR A 73 3.54 -1.99 -0.10
CA TYR A 73 3.76 -0.59 -0.41
C TYR A 73 3.55 0.24 0.85
N VAL A 74 4.56 1.01 1.25
CA VAL A 74 4.51 1.87 2.44
C VAL A 74 4.33 3.31 1.99
N ALA A 75 3.14 3.85 2.19
CA ALA A 75 2.82 5.26 1.98
C ALA A 75 3.01 6.04 3.28
N ILE A 76 3.70 7.18 3.21
CA ILE A 76 3.93 8.09 4.32
C ILE A 76 3.44 9.47 3.91
N GLY A 77 2.53 10.05 4.68
CA GLY A 77 2.07 11.43 4.51
C GLY A 77 2.35 12.24 5.76
N GLU A 78 3.09 13.34 5.63
CA GLU A 78 3.28 14.30 6.74
C GLU A 78 2.00 15.11 7.00
N TYR A 79 1.90 15.73 8.17
CA TYR A 79 0.87 16.75 8.43
C TYR A 79 1.41 18.15 8.10
N GLY A 80 0.54 19.05 7.66
CA GLY A 80 0.87 20.47 7.41
C GLY A 80 0.14 21.04 6.20
N GLU A 81 0.40 22.32 5.89
CA GLU A 81 -0.20 23.02 4.74
C GLU A 81 0.32 22.48 3.39
N TYR A 82 1.57 22.01 3.36
CA TYR A 82 2.22 21.42 2.19
C TYR A 82 2.86 20.07 2.55
N PRO A 83 2.04 19.05 2.86
CA PRO A 83 2.53 17.81 3.42
C PRO A 83 3.33 17.03 2.38
N LYS A 84 4.57 16.64 2.73
CA LYS A 84 5.35 15.74 1.89
C LYS A 84 4.75 14.35 1.93
N GLN A 85 4.76 13.68 0.78
CA GLN A 85 4.25 12.33 0.61
C GLN A 85 5.31 11.46 -0.03
N TYR A 86 5.44 10.23 0.47
CA TYR A 86 6.41 9.26 -0.01
C TYR A 86 5.74 7.90 -0.18
N LEU A 87 6.17 7.15 -1.18
CA LEU A 87 5.73 5.78 -1.43
C LEU A 87 6.95 4.90 -1.63
N PHE A 88 7.04 3.82 -0.84
CA PHE A 88 8.11 2.83 -0.92
C PHE A 88 7.55 1.46 -1.25
N LYS A 89 8.28 0.69 -2.05
CA LYS A 89 7.95 -0.71 -2.39
C LYS A 89 8.92 -1.63 -1.64
N THR A 90 8.41 -2.69 -1.01
CA THR A 90 9.21 -3.69 -0.29
C THR A 90 8.61 -5.09 -0.45
N GLY A 91 9.46 -6.12 -0.47
CA GLY A 91 9.09 -7.51 -0.80
C GLY A 91 9.67 -7.99 -2.14
N PRO A 92 9.25 -9.16 -2.64
CA PRO A 92 8.05 -9.91 -2.26
C PRO A 92 8.15 -10.63 -0.91
N PHE A 93 7.00 -10.80 -0.26
CA PHE A 93 6.82 -11.60 0.96
C PHE A 93 5.79 -12.68 0.73
N PHE A 94 6.08 -13.90 1.17
CA PHE A 94 5.11 -14.99 1.15
C PHE A 94 4.20 -14.92 2.37
N GLY A 95 2.91 -14.70 2.14
CA GLY A 95 1.86 -14.64 3.18
C GLY A 95 2.18 -13.72 4.37
N PRO A 96 2.52 -12.42 4.13
CA PRO A 96 2.84 -11.51 5.22
C PRO A 96 1.63 -11.36 6.15
N THR A 97 1.90 -11.39 7.45
CA THR A 97 0.91 -11.24 8.51
C THR A 97 1.36 -10.11 9.44
N TYR A 98 0.49 -9.13 9.64
CA TYR A 98 0.71 -8.05 10.60
C TYR A 98 0.82 -8.64 12.01
N LEU A 99 1.88 -8.30 12.75
CA LEU A 99 2.01 -8.68 14.15
C LEU A 99 1.77 -7.49 15.08
N ASN A 100 2.58 -6.45 14.93
CA ASN A 100 2.56 -5.32 15.86
C ASN A 100 3.15 -4.06 15.22
N TRP A 101 2.79 -2.92 15.79
CA TRP A 101 3.45 -1.65 15.55
C TRP A 101 4.33 -1.27 16.73
N ILE A 102 5.48 -0.68 16.46
CA ILE A 102 6.44 -0.18 17.44
C ILE A 102 6.64 1.31 17.19
N ASP A 103 6.15 2.14 18.10
CA ASP A 103 6.39 3.58 18.10
C ASP A 103 7.67 3.88 18.89
N ARG A 104 8.64 4.55 18.26
CA ARG A 104 9.85 5.10 18.91
C ARG A 104 10.02 6.59 18.60
N GLY A 105 8.92 7.32 18.48
CA GLY A 105 8.86 8.77 18.28
C GLY A 105 9.22 9.22 16.86
N GLU A 106 10.52 9.23 16.53
CA GLU A 106 10.99 9.63 15.19
C GLU A 106 11.12 8.44 14.22
N LYS A 107 11.17 7.23 14.77
CA LYS A 107 11.23 5.98 14.02
C LYS A 107 9.99 5.17 14.35
N GLU A 108 9.32 4.71 13.31
CA GLU A 108 8.19 3.81 13.42
C GLU A 108 8.61 2.41 12.96
N GLY A 109 8.01 1.37 13.54
CA GLY A 109 8.35 -0.01 13.23
C GLY A 109 7.10 -0.83 12.96
N LEU A 110 6.97 -1.41 11.78
CA LEU A 110 5.98 -2.45 11.53
C LEU A 110 6.64 -3.82 11.67
N VAL A 111 6.22 -4.62 12.64
CA VAL A 111 6.63 -6.02 12.79
C VAL A 111 5.65 -6.90 12.03
N LEU A 112 6.21 -7.81 11.22
CA LEU A 112 5.43 -8.73 10.41
C LEU A 112 6.03 -10.14 10.46
N LEU A 113 5.16 -11.14 10.41
CA LEU A 113 5.54 -12.51 10.07
C LEU A 113 5.45 -12.67 8.57
N PHE A 114 6.40 -13.38 7.99
CA PHE A 114 6.40 -13.72 6.57
C PHE A 114 7.12 -15.06 6.40
N ARG A 115 6.92 -15.73 5.27
CA ARG A 115 7.77 -16.85 4.87
C ARG A 115 8.80 -16.34 3.86
N TYR A 116 10.00 -16.89 3.92
CA TYR A 116 11.02 -16.70 2.89
C TYR A 116 11.18 -18.02 2.14
N MET A 117 10.95 -18.01 0.83
CA MET A 117 11.15 -19.17 -0.05
C MET A 117 10.46 -20.45 0.46
N ALA A 118 9.22 -20.34 0.96
CA ALA A 118 8.35 -21.46 1.37
C ALA A 118 8.88 -22.44 2.44
N LYS A 119 9.94 -22.13 3.20
CA LYS A 119 10.54 -23.10 4.15
C LYS A 119 10.16 -22.90 5.61
N THR A 120 10.25 -21.70 6.16
CA THR A 120 9.90 -21.41 7.56
C THR A 120 9.32 -20.02 7.74
N ARG A 121 8.37 -19.87 8.69
CA ARG A 121 7.90 -18.55 9.12
C ARG A 121 9.03 -17.81 9.83
N GLN A 122 9.30 -16.60 9.39
CA GLN A 122 10.25 -15.68 9.97
C GLN A 122 9.53 -14.43 10.46
N THR A 123 10.11 -13.79 11.47
CA THR A 123 9.71 -12.45 11.90
C THR A 123 10.66 -11.44 11.28
N GLY A 124 10.13 -10.33 10.78
CA GLY A 124 10.92 -9.19 10.33
C GLY A 124 10.27 -7.90 10.77
N ALA A 125 11.00 -6.80 10.66
CA ALA A 125 10.45 -5.48 10.85
C ALA A 125 10.81 -4.55 9.70
N LEU A 126 9.82 -3.74 9.31
CA LEU A 126 10.03 -2.54 8.52
C LEU A 126 10.25 -1.39 9.49
N THR A 127 11.46 -0.84 9.51
CA THR A 127 11.74 0.43 10.17
C THR A 127 11.45 1.56 9.20
N ILE A 128 10.61 2.48 9.62
CA ILE A 128 10.00 3.52 8.80
C ILE A 128 10.39 4.87 9.41
N THR A 129 10.92 5.74 8.57
CA THR A 129 11.20 7.14 8.86
C THR A 129 10.55 7.99 7.77
N LYS A 130 10.45 9.30 7.97
CA LYS A 130 9.78 10.21 7.03
C LYS A 130 10.19 10.03 5.57
N SER A 131 11.47 9.73 5.30
CA SER A 131 12.01 9.64 3.94
C SER A 131 12.63 8.28 3.60
N LYS A 132 12.49 7.27 4.47
CA LYS A 132 13.16 5.98 4.26
C LYS A 132 12.44 4.83 4.95
N VAL A 133 12.38 3.69 4.26
CA VAL A 133 11.97 2.40 4.80
C VAL A 133 13.14 1.42 4.70
N THR A 134 13.43 0.71 5.79
CA THR A 134 14.44 -0.36 5.82
C THR A 134 13.83 -1.63 6.38
N PHE A 135 14.21 -2.78 5.84
CA PHE A 135 13.73 -4.08 6.30
C PHE A 135 14.85 -4.83 7.05
N THR A 136 14.51 -5.38 8.21
CA THR A 136 15.41 -6.19 9.03
C THR A 136 14.77 -7.53 9.35
N GLN A 137 15.45 -8.63 9.03
CA GLN A 137 15.01 -9.98 9.38
C GLN A 137 15.45 -10.36 10.79
N GLY A 138 14.56 -10.97 11.57
CA GLY A 138 14.89 -11.60 12.84
C GLY A 138 15.44 -13.01 12.63
N LYS A 139 16.50 -13.38 13.37
CA LYS A 139 17.02 -14.77 13.34
C LYS A 139 15.98 -15.74 13.90
N SER A 140 15.68 -16.81 13.17
CA SER A 140 14.79 -17.89 13.60
C SER A 140 15.52 -18.90 14.48
N SER A 141 15.35 -18.82 15.80
CA SER A 141 15.36 -20.00 16.69
C SER A 141 14.90 -19.59 18.09
N GLY A 142 13.77 -20.13 18.56
CA GLY A 142 13.34 -20.07 19.96
C GLY A 142 13.18 -18.65 20.52
N LYS A 143 11.95 -18.11 20.49
CA LYS A 143 11.60 -16.85 21.19
C LYS A 143 12.47 -15.67 20.73
N SER A 144 12.51 -15.42 19.42
CA SER A 144 13.23 -14.29 18.83
C SER A 144 12.51 -12.97 19.15
N VAL A 145 12.89 -12.33 20.25
CA VAL A 145 12.61 -10.91 20.46
C VAL A 145 13.48 -10.15 19.47
N LEU A 146 12.87 -9.54 18.45
CA LEU A 146 13.59 -8.69 17.52
C LEU A 146 14.10 -7.46 18.27
N HIS A 147 15.38 -7.49 18.65
CA HIS A 147 16.03 -6.35 19.26
C HIS A 147 16.40 -5.36 18.14
N ILE A 148 15.51 -4.40 17.89
CA ILE A 148 15.83 -3.23 17.05
C ILE A 148 16.72 -2.34 17.92
N PRO A 149 18.00 -2.14 17.55
CA PRO A 149 18.95 -1.40 18.39
C PRO A 149 18.41 0.01 18.65
N ASP A 150 18.42 0.40 19.93
CA ASP A 150 18.12 1.77 20.33
C ASP A 150 19.18 2.74 19.77
N LYS A 151 18.74 3.98 19.51
CA LYS A 151 19.58 5.06 18.98
C LYS A 151 20.88 5.18 19.78
N GLN A 152 22.02 5.20 19.07
CA GLN A 152 23.15 6.05 19.46
C GLN A 152 22.79 7.51 19.15
#